data_AF-A0A510UT71-F1
#
_entry.id   AF-A0A510UT71-F1
#
_cell.length_a   1.000
_cell.length_b   1.000
_cell.length_c   1.000
_cell.angle_alpha   90.00
_cell.angle_beta   90.00
_cell.angle_gamma   90.00
#
_symmetry.space_group_name_H-M   'P 1'
#
loop_
_entity.id
_entity.type
_entity.pdbx_description
1 polymer ?
#
loop_
_entity_poly.entity_id
_entity_poly.type
_entity_poly.pdbx_seq_one_letter_code
_entity_poly.pdbx_strand_id
1 'polypeptide(L)'
;MELATLALLSLNELKKHQRLHPAPFEKIVISNQRLTRYYGQNNAVCYGEWVRDVLDKPTQLSIYLEQKEMNAWYGCAMDEDGVLIERIGSFALLCDVLAYDLHQASTIYITHELPSQPDGIKDKDVRAVTLPSNDEEALAPYQLTKHQFKKPLLLACLGLAGALLGVGGYVMAPDSPAPQRVAVPLSEEMRYQAQYHTSVLPNVAIIDARNALLSTTLFPHGVNANTVSFQNGQLSLPITMEPSANLNEWQQWLDNHAAFLAHYEAQTLTLTPTMHTGELPRYDMNVQHDVVQRLHSMGIGVLQNTQDKRVGALLINQYQLSATVPLGSLNILSEILNHPMISLDAISLTLNDTMTVTGTIGITLQGIK
;
A
#
# COMPACT_ATOMS: atom_id res chain seq x y z
N MET A 1 7.78 0.36 26.80
CA MET A 1 9.06 0.77 26.18
C MET A 1 8.78 1.18 24.74
N GLU A 2 9.14 2.41 24.34
CA GLU A 2 8.92 2.90 22.96
C GLU A 2 10.17 2.59 22.11
N LEU A 3 9.98 1.91 20.98
CA LEU A 3 11.06 1.58 20.04
C LEU A 3 11.33 2.74 19.08
N ALA A 4 12.59 2.92 18.72
CA ALA A 4 12.97 3.84 17.66
C ALA A 4 12.57 3.31 16.27
N THR A 5 12.25 4.21 15.34
CA THR A 5 12.05 3.82 13.93
C THR A 5 13.41 3.61 13.28
N LEU A 6 13.55 2.49 12.57
CA LEU A 6 14.78 2.06 11.90
C LEU A 6 14.70 2.29 10.38
N ALA A 7 15.78 2.80 9.79
CA ALA A 7 15.98 2.86 8.34
C ALA A 7 17.40 2.43 7.96
N LEU A 8 17.51 1.47 7.03
CA LEU A 8 18.77 1.01 6.45
C LEU A 8 19.12 1.86 5.23
N LEU A 9 20.30 2.46 5.22
CA LEU A 9 20.71 3.50 4.27
C LEU A 9 22.18 3.33 3.86
N SER A 10 22.55 3.94 2.74
CA SER A 10 23.95 4.26 2.43
C SER A 10 24.35 5.64 2.98
N LEU A 11 25.66 5.90 3.06
CA LEU A 11 26.22 7.21 3.44
C LEU A 11 25.66 8.38 2.61
N ASN A 12 25.40 8.14 1.32
CA ASN A 12 24.87 9.15 0.40
C ASN A 12 23.37 9.42 0.60
N GLU A 13 22.64 8.45 1.13
CA GLU A 13 21.19 8.54 1.33
C GLU A 13 20.81 9.16 2.67
N LEU A 14 21.70 9.13 3.66
CA LEU A 14 21.45 9.65 5.00
C LEU A 14 20.92 11.09 4.99
N LYS A 15 21.61 12.01 4.29
CA LYS A 15 21.21 13.43 4.24
C LYS A 15 19.87 13.64 3.55
N LYS A 16 19.57 12.83 2.53
CA LYS A 16 18.29 12.86 1.82
C LYS A 16 17.17 12.38 2.75
N HIS A 17 17.40 11.26 3.42
CA HIS A 17 16.46 10.67 4.37
C HIS A 17 16.18 11.59 5.57
N GLN A 18 17.21 12.24 6.13
CA GLN A 18 17.07 13.24 7.20
C GLN A 18 16.20 14.44 6.81
N ARG A 19 16.25 14.85 5.53
CA ARG A 19 15.42 15.96 5.02
C ARG A 19 13.96 15.55 4.82
N LEU A 20 13.72 14.33 4.33
CA LEU A 20 12.38 13.80 4.09
C LEU A 20 11.67 13.40 5.39
N HIS A 21 12.43 12.84 6.34
CA HIS A 21 11.96 12.38 7.63
C HIS A 21 12.75 13.10 8.74
N PRO A 22 12.47 14.40 8.97
CA PRO A 22 13.09 15.14 10.05
C PRO A 22 12.64 14.55 11.39
N ALA A 23 13.60 14.33 12.28
CA ALA A 23 13.35 13.78 13.60
C ALA A 23 14.13 14.58 14.64
N PRO A 24 13.50 14.98 15.75
CA PRO A 24 14.17 15.70 16.82
C PRO A 24 15.16 14.83 17.59
N PHE A 25 15.02 13.50 17.54
CA PHE A 25 15.95 12.55 18.12
C PHE A 25 16.43 11.56 17.06
N GLU A 26 17.74 11.31 17.02
CA GLU A 26 18.32 10.30 16.15
C GLU A 26 19.59 9.68 16.74
N LYS A 27 19.91 8.50 16.23
CA LYS A 27 21.17 7.81 16.41
C LYS A 27 21.56 7.13 15.10
N ILE A 28 22.81 7.30 14.69
CA ILE A 28 23.35 6.68 13.48
C ILE A 28 24.32 5.59 13.91
N VAL A 29 24.05 4.37 13.46
CA VAL A 29 24.92 3.21 13.63
C VAL A 29 25.56 2.91 12.28
N ILE A 30 26.88 2.78 12.25
CA ILE A 30 27.65 2.54 11.02
C ILE A 30 28.36 1.20 11.20
N SER A 31 28.13 0.29 10.27
CA SER A 31 28.89 -0.96 10.10
C SER A 31 29.72 -0.90 8.81
N ASN A 32 30.36 -2.01 8.45
CA ASN A 32 31.27 -2.04 7.30
C ASN A 32 30.52 -1.86 5.98
N GLN A 33 29.31 -2.40 5.87
CA GLN A 33 28.53 -2.36 4.62
C GLN A 33 27.23 -1.55 4.74
N ARG A 34 26.80 -1.17 5.96
CA ARG A 34 25.48 -0.60 6.20
C ARG A 34 25.51 0.60 7.14
N LEU A 35 24.67 1.59 6.85
CA LEU A 35 24.37 2.68 7.77
C LEU A 35 22.92 2.55 8.22
N THR A 36 22.72 2.37 9.52
CA THR A 36 21.39 2.28 10.13
C THR A 36 21.08 3.60 10.83
N ARG A 37 20.02 4.27 10.39
CA ARG A 37 19.48 5.45 11.09
C ARG A 37 18.33 5.00 11.98
N TYR A 38 18.48 5.25 13.27
CA TYR A 38 17.41 5.23 14.24
C TYR A 38 16.90 6.65 14.47
N TYR A 39 15.58 6.85 14.43
CA TYR A 39 14.99 8.17 14.56
C TYR A 39 13.58 8.12 15.16
N GLY A 40 13.17 9.22 15.79
CA GLY A 40 11.88 9.29 16.46
C GLY A 40 11.53 10.69 16.95
N GLN A 41 10.28 10.88 17.37
CA GLN A 41 9.81 12.13 17.96
C GLN A 41 10.19 12.25 19.45
N ASN A 42 10.43 11.12 20.10
CA ASN A 42 10.80 11.01 21.51
C ASN A 42 12.20 10.41 21.66
N ASN A 43 12.73 10.45 22.89
CA ASN A 43 13.96 9.75 23.28
C ASN A 43 13.69 8.23 23.38
N ALA A 44 13.50 7.58 22.23
CA ALA A 44 13.28 6.15 22.13
C ALA A 44 14.58 5.36 22.25
N VAL A 45 14.48 4.02 22.40
CA VAL A 45 15.64 3.14 22.54
C VAL A 45 15.83 2.31 21.26
N CYS A 46 17.08 2.18 20.82
CA CYS A 46 17.50 1.27 19.76
C CYS A 46 17.69 -0.14 20.36
N TYR A 47 16.57 -0.76 20.78
CA TYR A 47 16.62 -1.94 21.65
C TYR A 47 17.30 -3.14 20.98
N GLY A 48 17.10 -3.32 19.67
CA GLY A 48 17.75 -4.38 18.91
C GLY A 48 19.28 -4.31 18.92
N GLU A 49 19.86 -3.11 18.96
CA GLU A 49 21.32 -2.96 19.02
C GLU A 49 21.86 -3.35 20.41
N TRP A 50 21.11 -3.08 21.48
CA TRP A 50 21.46 -3.57 22.82
C TRP A 50 21.40 -5.10 22.87
N VAL A 51 20.31 -5.70 22.35
CA VAL A 51 20.19 -7.17 22.28
C VAL A 51 21.35 -7.77 21.47
N ARG A 52 21.66 -7.19 20.32
CA ARG A 52 22.78 -7.63 19.47
C ARG A 52 24.12 -7.59 20.19
N ASP A 53 24.39 -6.52 20.93
CA ASP A 53 25.62 -6.40 21.71
C ASP A 53 25.70 -7.42 22.85
N VAL A 54 24.56 -7.70 23.53
CA VAL A 54 24.49 -8.72 24.59
C VAL A 54 24.66 -10.14 24.04
N LEU A 55 24.21 -10.40 22.82
CA LEU A 55 24.35 -11.69 22.14
C LEU A 55 25.72 -11.84 21.43
N ASP A 56 26.70 -11.03 21.82
CA ASP A 56 28.06 -11.02 21.25
C ASP A 56 28.11 -10.82 19.72
N LYS A 57 27.19 -10.01 19.18
CA LYS A 57 27.12 -9.61 17.76
C LYS A 57 27.14 -10.80 16.80
N PRO A 58 25.99 -11.47 16.61
CA PRO A 58 25.88 -12.61 15.70
C PRO A 58 26.47 -12.32 14.32
N THR A 59 27.28 -13.26 13.81
CA THR A 59 27.93 -13.14 12.49
C THR A 59 27.05 -13.60 11.34
N GLN A 60 26.01 -14.38 11.64
CA GLN A 60 25.02 -14.85 10.69
C GLN A 60 23.65 -14.28 11.04
N LEU A 61 22.76 -14.24 10.05
CA LEU A 61 21.37 -13.83 10.27
C LEU A 61 20.77 -14.62 11.43
N SER A 62 20.36 -13.88 12.44
CA SER A 62 19.83 -14.42 13.69
C SER A 62 18.59 -13.66 14.09
N ILE A 63 17.68 -14.34 14.76
CA ILE A 63 16.46 -13.75 15.29
C ILE A 63 16.46 -13.84 16.79
N TYR A 64 15.97 -12.78 17.43
CA TYR A 64 15.69 -12.77 18.84
C TYR A 64 14.20 -12.53 19.08
N LEU A 65 13.59 -13.36 19.94
CA LEU A 65 12.20 -13.28 20.34
C LEU A 65 12.08 -13.24 21.87
N GLU A 66 11.31 -12.29 22.38
CA GLU A 66 11.09 -12.11 23.81
C GLU A 66 9.66 -11.74 24.12
N GLN A 67 9.07 -12.42 25.09
CA GLN A 67 7.80 -11.99 25.65
C GLN A 67 8.01 -10.80 26.60
N LYS A 68 7.38 -9.67 26.29
CA LYS A 68 7.46 -8.44 27.12
C LYS A 68 6.30 -8.33 28.09
N GLU A 69 5.09 -8.67 27.63
CA GLU A 69 3.86 -8.64 28.42
C GLU A 69 2.99 -9.85 28.06
N MET A 70 1.86 -10.02 28.76
CA MET A 70 0.99 -11.20 28.61
C MET A 70 0.57 -11.46 27.15
N ASN A 71 0.37 -10.41 26.34
CA ASN A 71 -0.03 -10.49 24.93
C ASN A 71 0.93 -9.77 23.96
N ALA A 72 2.12 -9.35 24.43
CA ALA A 72 3.06 -8.60 23.62
C ALA A 72 4.42 -9.27 23.58
N TRP A 73 4.91 -9.47 22.37
CA TRP A 73 6.21 -9.99 22.06
C TRP A 73 7.04 -8.91 21.39
N TYR A 74 8.34 -8.95 21.67
CA TYR A 74 9.37 -8.24 20.93
C TYR A 74 10.08 -9.23 20.01
N GLY A 75 10.36 -8.79 18.78
CA GLY A 75 11.15 -9.54 17.83
C GLY A 75 12.11 -8.65 17.07
N CYS A 76 13.32 -9.13 16.85
CA CYS A 76 14.26 -8.47 15.97
C CYS A 76 15.10 -9.46 15.16
N ALA A 77 15.38 -9.10 13.92
CA ALA A 77 16.33 -9.80 13.06
C ALA A 77 17.61 -8.98 12.95
N MET A 78 18.75 -9.66 13.04
CA MET A 78 20.07 -9.04 13.07
C MET A 78 21.11 -9.92 12.39
N ASP A 79 22.15 -9.28 11.87
CA ASP A 79 23.30 -9.93 11.22
C ASP A 79 24.62 -9.26 11.66
N GLU A 80 25.72 -9.61 11.00
CA GLU A 80 27.04 -9.04 11.26
C GLU A 80 27.09 -7.51 11.09
N ASP A 81 26.23 -6.96 10.22
CA ASP A 81 26.20 -5.54 9.87
C ASP A 81 25.23 -4.72 10.74
N GLY A 82 24.48 -5.32 11.67
CA GLY A 82 23.53 -4.62 12.54
C GLY A 82 22.14 -5.25 12.63
N VAL A 83 21.20 -4.49 13.20
CA VAL A 83 19.78 -4.86 13.19
C VAL A 83 19.17 -4.54 11.83
N LEU A 84 18.39 -5.48 11.30
CA LEU A 84 17.67 -5.37 10.04
C LEU A 84 16.27 -4.81 10.25
N ILE A 85 15.58 -5.35 11.26
CA ILE A 85 14.22 -5.00 11.62
C ILE A 85 14.00 -5.30 13.10
N GLU A 86 13.21 -4.48 13.77
CA GLU A 86 12.70 -4.74 15.11
C GLU A 86 11.25 -4.31 15.24
N ARG A 87 10.46 -5.06 16.02
CA ARG A 87 9.03 -4.77 16.21
C ARG A 87 8.51 -5.30 17.55
N ILE A 88 7.49 -4.65 18.07
CA ILE A 88 6.65 -5.16 19.17
C ILE A 88 5.26 -5.43 18.63
N GLY A 89 4.67 -6.56 19.01
CA GLY A 89 3.33 -6.94 18.58
C GLY A 89 2.86 -8.27 19.16
N SER A 90 1.77 -8.82 18.63
CA SER A 90 1.40 -10.19 18.95
C SER A 90 2.42 -11.17 18.37
N PHE A 91 2.54 -12.36 18.98
CA PHE A 91 3.45 -13.39 18.47
C PHE A 91 3.19 -13.75 17.00
N ALA A 92 1.91 -13.85 16.61
CA ALA A 92 1.50 -14.08 15.23
C ALA A 92 1.99 -12.98 14.28
N LEU A 93 1.81 -11.70 14.66
CA LEU A 93 2.29 -10.57 13.86
C LEU A 93 3.82 -10.61 13.70
N LEU A 94 4.56 -10.96 14.74
CA LEU A 94 6.02 -11.09 14.64
C LEU A 94 6.43 -12.22 13.70
N CYS A 95 5.74 -13.36 13.77
CA CYS A 95 5.99 -14.48 12.85
C CYS A 95 5.74 -14.06 11.40
N ASP A 96 4.71 -13.26 11.13
CA ASP A 96 4.39 -12.78 9.78
C ASP A 96 5.40 -11.75 9.27
N VAL A 97 5.80 -10.82 10.14
CA VAL A 97 6.73 -9.72 9.81
C VAL A 97 8.15 -10.22 9.63
N LEU A 98 8.57 -11.16 10.48
CA LEU A 98 9.88 -11.77 10.45
C LEU A 98 9.88 -13.08 9.66
N ALA A 99 8.82 -13.41 8.90
CA ALA A 99 8.66 -14.72 8.26
C ALA A 99 9.86 -15.08 7.37
N TYR A 100 10.30 -14.12 6.55
CA TYR A 100 11.47 -14.30 5.69
C TYR A 100 12.74 -14.52 6.53
N ASP A 101 12.97 -13.65 7.52
CA ASP A 101 14.14 -13.73 8.37
C ASP A 101 14.15 -15.02 9.20
N LEU A 102 13.00 -15.50 9.67
CA LEU A 102 12.83 -16.76 10.42
C LEU A 102 13.23 -17.95 9.56
N HIS A 103 12.84 -17.94 8.28
CA HIS A 103 13.21 -18.98 7.35
C HIS A 103 14.70 -18.96 7.02
N GLN A 104 15.32 -17.78 6.95
CA GLN A 104 16.75 -17.63 6.59
C GLN A 104 17.69 -17.66 7.80
N ALA A 105 17.19 -17.45 9.01
CA ALA A 105 17.99 -17.38 10.22
C ALA A 105 18.77 -18.67 10.42
N SER A 106 20.01 -18.52 10.85
CA SER A 106 20.85 -19.65 11.28
C SER A 106 20.59 -20.00 12.74
N THR A 107 20.36 -18.99 13.57
CA THR A 107 20.08 -19.13 15.01
C THR A 107 18.85 -18.33 15.42
N ILE A 108 18.03 -18.90 16.30
CA ILE A 108 16.86 -18.25 16.89
C ILE A 108 17.03 -18.23 18.41
N TYR A 109 17.17 -17.04 18.96
CA TYR A 109 17.31 -16.80 20.39
C TYR A 109 15.93 -16.53 21.00
N ILE A 110 15.59 -17.23 22.07
CA ILE A 110 14.31 -17.09 22.78
C ILE A 110 14.54 -16.89 24.27
N THR A 111 13.75 -16.04 24.92
CA THR A 111 13.79 -15.89 26.39
C THR A 111 12.70 -16.66 27.12
N HIS A 112 11.64 -17.03 26.41
CA HIS A 112 10.46 -17.71 26.93
C HIS A 112 10.04 -18.83 25.97
N GLU A 113 9.25 -19.79 26.47
CA GLU A 113 8.63 -20.80 25.60
C GLU A 113 7.73 -20.13 24.56
N LEU A 114 7.84 -20.58 23.30
CA LEU A 114 7.08 -20.02 22.21
C LEU A 114 5.60 -20.45 22.31
N PRO A 115 4.62 -19.54 22.09
CA PRO A 115 3.19 -19.87 22.17
C PRO A 115 2.75 -20.92 21.16
N SER A 116 3.41 -20.93 20.01
CA SER A 116 3.27 -21.93 18.96
C SER A 116 4.61 -22.08 18.23
N GLN A 117 4.84 -23.23 17.61
CA GLN A 117 6.04 -23.42 16.79
C GLN A 117 5.81 -22.75 15.43
N PRO A 118 6.52 -21.66 15.10
CA PRO A 118 6.41 -21.00 13.80
C PRO A 118 6.91 -21.90 12.68
N ASP A 119 6.30 -21.75 11.51
CA ASP A 119 6.76 -22.42 10.29
C ASP A 119 8.19 -21.96 9.96
N GLY A 120 9.07 -22.92 9.63
CA GLY A 120 10.49 -22.66 9.36
C GLY A 120 11.44 -22.84 10.54
N ILE A 121 10.96 -23.09 11.77
CA ILE A 121 11.82 -23.31 12.95
C ILE A 121 12.29 -24.76 13.12
N LYS A 122 11.62 -25.76 12.51
CA LYS A 122 11.82 -27.18 12.82
C LYS A 122 13.25 -27.70 12.63
N ASP A 123 14.04 -27.05 11.77
CA ASP A 123 15.43 -27.43 11.46
C ASP A 123 16.46 -26.34 11.86
N LYS A 124 16.07 -25.41 12.75
CA LYS A 124 16.90 -24.27 13.17
C LYS A 124 17.51 -24.47 14.55
N ASP A 125 18.68 -23.87 14.76
CA ASP A 125 19.31 -23.82 16.09
C ASP A 125 18.55 -22.83 16.98
N VAL A 126 17.68 -23.37 17.84
CA VAL A 126 16.91 -22.59 18.80
C VAL A 126 17.63 -22.58 20.14
N ARG A 127 18.01 -21.40 20.62
CA ARG A 127 18.77 -21.21 21.86
C ARG A 127 17.96 -20.40 22.86
N ALA A 128 17.69 -21.00 24.01
CA ALA A 128 17.20 -20.25 25.15
C ALA A 128 18.30 -19.35 25.70
N VAL A 129 18.02 -18.06 25.87
CA VAL A 129 18.94 -17.06 26.41
C VAL A 129 18.30 -16.30 27.55
N THR A 130 19.12 -15.86 28.49
CA THR A 130 18.72 -14.94 29.56
C THR A 130 19.51 -13.67 29.37
N LEU A 131 18.81 -12.57 29.06
CA LEU A 131 19.44 -11.26 28.94
C LEU A 131 19.66 -10.64 30.33
N PRO A 132 20.70 -9.81 30.51
CA PRO A 132 20.87 -9.02 31.71
C PRO A 132 19.72 -8.01 31.86
N SER A 133 19.58 -7.45 33.06
CA SER A 133 18.57 -6.40 33.34
C SER A 133 18.69 -5.26 32.32
N ASN A 134 17.57 -4.88 31.71
CA ASN A 134 17.49 -3.80 30.72
C ASN A 134 17.09 -2.47 31.39
N ASP A 135 17.74 -2.14 32.49
CA ASP A 135 17.49 -0.92 33.24
C ASP A 135 17.95 0.34 32.47
N GLU A 136 17.60 1.51 33.02
CA GLU A 136 17.86 2.79 32.35
C GLU A 136 19.36 3.03 32.11
N GLU A 137 20.23 2.52 32.99
CA GLU A 137 21.68 2.62 32.85
C GLU A 137 22.21 1.73 31.73
N ALA A 138 21.75 0.47 31.63
CA ALA A 138 22.12 -0.44 30.55
C ALA A 138 21.63 0.04 29.17
N LEU A 139 20.48 0.71 29.12
CA LEU A 139 19.89 1.21 27.86
C LEU A 139 20.34 2.63 27.49
N ALA A 140 20.92 3.40 28.41
CA ALA A 140 21.36 4.78 28.17
C ALA A 140 22.24 4.94 26.91
N PRO A 141 23.21 4.05 26.62
CA PRO A 141 24.01 4.16 25.40
C PRO A 141 23.19 3.99 24.12
N TYR A 142 22.04 3.33 24.17
CA TYR A 142 21.18 2.97 23.03
C TYR A 142 20.01 3.94 22.83
N GLN A 143 19.90 4.96 23.66
CA GLN A 143 18.90 6.02 23.54
C GLN A 143 19.17 6.94 22.35
N LEU A 144 18.10 7.46 21.75
CA LEU A 144 18.21 8.45 20.68
C LEU A 144 18.71 9.80 21.23
N THR A 145 19.70 10.38 20.59
CA THR A 145 20.22 11.68 21.00
C THR A 145 19.47 12.81 20.31
N LYS A 146 19.27 13.93 21.01
CA LYS A 146 18.61 15.10 20.42
C LYS A 146 19.41 15.61 19.22
N HIS A 147 18.80 15.57 18.04
CA HIS A 147 19.41 16.04 16.81
C HIS A 147 19.57 17.56 16.87
N GLN A 148 20.81 18.03 17.00
CA GLN A 148 21.11 19.45 16.94
C GLN A 148 21.17 19.87 15.48
N PHE A 149 20.03 20.36 14.94
CA PHE A 149 20.03 21.07 13.67
C PHE A 149 21.02 22.23 13.79
N LYS A 150 22.14 22.17 13.06
CA LYS A 150 23.05 23.30 12.89
C LYS A 150 22.27 24.41 12.22
N LYS A 151 21.70 25.34 13.02
CA LYS A 151 21.08 26.55 12.49
C LYS A 151 22.16 27.28 11.67
N PRO A 152 21.93 27.60 10.39
CA PRO A 152 22.86 28.43 9.67
C PRO A 152 22.85 29.81 10.33
N LEU A 153 23.94 30.14 11.00
CA LEU A 153 24.22 31.42 11.66
C LEU A 153 24.48 32.50 10.59
N LEU A 154 23.50 32.77 9.72
CA LEU A 154 23.64 33.68 8.58
C LEU A 154 22.53 34.72 8.49
N LEU A 155 21.90 35.04 9.63
CA LEU A 155 20.87 36.09 9.72
C LEU A 155 21.08 37.10 10.86
N ALA A 156 22.25 37.08 11.53
CA ALA A 156 22.58 38.04 12.60
C ALA A 156 23.72 39.02 12.27
N CYS A 157 24.41 38.88 11.13
CA CYS A 157 25.55 39.77 10.78
C CYS A 157 25.32 40.66 9.54
N LEU A 158 24.17 40.59 8.88
CA LEU A 158 23.82 41.42 7.72
C LEU A 158 22.97 42.65 8.06
N GLY A 159 22.88 43.02 9.34
CA GLY A 159 22.16 44.22 9.81
C GLY A 159 23.02 45.47 10.02
N LEU A 160 24.35 45.39 9.83
CA LEU A 160 25.27 46.48 10.19
C LEU A 160 26.29 46.86 9.10
N ALA A 161 26.16 46.33 7.88
CA ALA A 161 27.01 46.67 6.74
C ALA A 161 26.24 47.21 5.51
N GLY A 162 24.93 47.44 5.65
CA GLY A 162 24.05 47.90 4.57
C GLY A 162 23.69 49.39 4.60
N ALA A 163 24.51 50.24 5.23
CA ALA A 163 24.21 51.66 5.40
C ALA A 163 25.09 52.61 4.58
N LEU A 164 25.95 52.14 3.67
CA LEU A 164 26.92 53.07 3.05
C LEU A 164 27.17 53.07 1.56
N LEU A 165 26.66 52.15 0.72
CA LEU A 165 26.90 52.28 -0.72
C LEU A 165 25.71 51.80 -1.53
N GLY A 166 24.72 52.69 -1.66
CA GLY A 166 23.99 52.78 -2.91
C GLY A 166 24.93 53.32 -3.98
N VAL A 167 24.96 52.67 -5.14
CA VAL A 167 24.91 53.24 -6.49
C VAL A 167 25.37 52.18 -7.49
N GLY A 168 24.50 51.90 -8.46
CA GLY A 168 24.91 51.65 -9.84
C GLY A 168 25.28 50.21 -10.18
N GLY A 169 24.30 49.45 -10.67
CA GLY A 169 24.58 48.15 -11.26
C GLY A 169 23.33 47.41 -11.72
N TYR A 170 22.48 48.07 -12.51
CA TYR A 170 21.48 47.38 -13.32
C TYR A 170 22.25 46.66 -14.46
N VAL A 171 22.80 45.49 -14.16
CA VAL A 171 23.34 44.57 -15.17
C VAL A 171 22.42 43.36 -15.18
N MET A 172 21.78 43.19 -16.32
CA MET A 172 20.92 42.06 -16.66
C MET A 172 21.60 40.74 -16.29
N ALA A 173 21.11 40.11 -15.23
CA ALA A 173 21.23 38.67 -15.07
C ALA A 173 19.93 38.08 -15.65
N PRO A 174 20.01 37.08 -16.54
CA PRO A 174 18.81 36.41 -17.03
C PRO A 174 18.06 35.85 -15.82
N ASP A 175 16.73 35.90 -15.85
CA ASP A 175 15.91 35.13 -14.92
C ASP A 175 16.44 33.70 -14.94
N SER A 176 17.19 33.34 -13.89
CA SER A 176 17.57 31.95 -13.71
C SER A 176 16.23 31.26 -13.45
N PRO A 177 15.77 30.36 -14.33
CA PRO A 177 14.49 29.70 -14.13
C PRO A 177 14.56 29.07 -12.74
N ALA A 178 13.56 29.35 -11.90
CA ALA A 178 13.48 28.78 -10.57
C ALA A 178 13.89 27.30 -10.65
N PRO A 179 14.82 26.81 -9.79
CA PRO A 179 15.29 25.45 -9.88
C PRO A 179 14.06 24.55 -9.87
N GLN A 180 13.78 23.93 -11.02
CA GLN A 180 12.64 23.07 -11.16
C GLN A 180 12.80 22.01 -10.07
N ARG A 181 11.78 21.88 -9.20
CA ARG A 181 11.65 20.72 -8.33
C ARG A 181 11.77 19.51 -9.24
N VAL A 182 12.94 18.88 -9.25
CA VAL A 182 13.05 17.52 -9.77
C VAL A 182 12.28 16.70 -8.76
N ALA A 183 10.98 16.51 -9.02
CA ALA A 183 10.18 15.57 -8.28
C ALA A 183 10.96 14.26 -8.35
N VAL A 184 11.50 13.82 -7.22
CA VAL A 184 12.11 12.49 -7.17
C VAL A 184 10.97 11.57 -7.57
N PRO A 185 11.09 10.90 -8.73
CA PRO A 185 10.04 10.00 -9.16
C PRO A 185 9.82 9.01 -8.02
N LEU A 186 8.59 8.91 -7.48
CA LEU A 186 8.27 7.84 -6.53
C LEU A 186 8.82 6.54 -7.10
N SER A 187 9.44 5.69 -6.27
CA SER A 187 9.83 4.35 -6.73
C SER A 187 8.58 3.68 -7.30
N GLU A 188 8.76 2.85 -8.33
CA GLU A 188 7.61 2.21 -8.97
C GLU A 188 6.77 1.44 -7.94
N GLU A 189 7.40 0.79 -6.96
CA GLU A 189 6.72 0.09 -5.85
C GLU A 189 5.84 1.02 -4.99
N MET A 190 6.35 2.18 -4.57
CA MET A 190 5.56 3.14 -3.78
C MET A 190 4.41 3.74 -4.60
N ARG A 191 4.56 3.87 -5.92
CA ARG A 191 3.44 4.28 -6.79
C ARG A 191 2.38 3.20 -6.86
N TYR A 192 2.78 1.94 -7.01
CA TYR A 192 1.84 0.82 -7.07
C TYR A 192 1.11 0.62 -5.74
N GLN A 193 1.78 0.79 -4.61
CA GLN A 193 1.14 0.74 -3.30
C GLN A 193 0.15 1.89 -3.11
N ALA A 194 0.52 3.12 -3.46
CA ALA A 194 -0.41 4.24 -3.42
C ALA A 194 -1.60 4.03 -4.38
N GLN A 195 -1.36 3.46 -5.56
CA GLN A 195 -2.39 3.15 -6.55
C GLN A 195 -3.32 2.04 -6.07
N TYR A 196 -2.83 1.05 -5.32
CA TYR A 196 -3.64 -0.04 -4.78
C TYR A 196 -4.74 0.46 -3.84
N HIS A 197 -4.42 1.43 -2.96
CA HIS A 197 -5.43 2.05 -2.09
C HIS A 197 -6.49 2.86 -2.85
N THR A 198 -6.19 3.29 -4.06
CA THR A 198 -7.15 3.95 -4.96
C THR A 198 -7.80 2.99 -5.96
N SER A 199 -7.44 1.71 -5.91
CA SER A 199 -7.94 0.70 -6.82
C SER A 199 -9.30 0.20 -6.37
N VAL A 200 -10.18 -0.04 -7.33
CA VAL A 200 -11.57 -0.45 -7.07
C VAL A 200 -11.66 -1.96 -6.87
N LEU A 201 -12.53 -2.35 -5.94
CA LEU A 201 -12.92 -3.74 -5.71
C LEU A 201 -13.83 -4.22 -6.86
N PRO A 202 -13.39 -5.19 -7.70
CA PRO A 202 -14.17 -5.63 -8.86
C PRO A 202 -15.52 -6.22 -8.49
N ASN A 203 -15.60 -6.98 -7.39
CA ASN A 203 -16.84 -7.62 -6.96
C ASN A 203 -17.94 -6.59 -6.69
N VAL A 204 -17.63 -5.52 -5.96
CA VAL A 204 -18.58 -4.45 -5.65
C VAL A 204 -18.98 -3.72 -6.93
N ALA A 205 -18.01 -3.32 -7.74
CA ALA A 205 -18.28 -2.61 -8.99
C ALA A 205 -19.13 -3.41 -10.01
N ILE A 206 -18.93 -4.73 -10.08
CA ILE A 206 -19.73 -5.61 -10.96
C ILE A 206 -21.16 -5.75 -10.43
N ILE A 207 -21.34 -5.84 -9.11
CA ILE A 207 -22.67 -5.84 -8.48
C ILE A 207 -23.38 -4.51 -8.74
N ASP A 208 -22.67 -3.39 -8.60
CA ASP A 208 -23.22 -2.06 -8.87
C ASP A 208 -23.59 -1.90 -10.34
N ALA A 209 -22.72 -2.34 -11.26
CA ALA A 209 -23.00 -2.37 -12.70
C ALA A 209 -24.24 -3.21 -13.04
N ARG A 210 -24.37 -4.40 -12.43
CA ARG A 210 -25.55 -5.26 -12.59
C ARG A 210 -26.81 -4.55 -12.11
N ASN A 211 -26.77 -3.94 -10.93
CA ASN A 211 -27.92 -3.23 -10.37
C ASN A 211 -28.30 -2.04 -11.25
N ALA A 212 -27.33 -1.26 -11.73
CA ALA A 212 -27.54 -0.16 -12.67
C ALA A 212 -28.24 -0.64 -13.94
N LEU A 213 -27.72 -1.70 -14.59
CA LEU A 213 -28.33 -2.30 -15.79
C LEU A 213 -29.72 -2.87 -15.53
N LEU A 214 -29.96 -3.46 -14.36
CA LEU A 214 -31.29 -3.96 -14.00
C LEU A 214 -32.29 -2.81 -13.85
N SER A 215 -31.88 -1.69 -13.24
CA SER A 215 -32.74 -0.52 -13.06
C SER A 215 -33.19 0.10 -14.38
N THR A 216 -32.41 -0.02 -15.47
CA THR A 216 -32.81 0.55 -16.77
C THR A 216 -34.01 -0.15 -17.38
N THR A 217 -34.27 -1.41 -17.00
CA THR A 217 -35.46 -2.16 -17.41
C THR A 217 -36.76 -1.55 -16.88
N LEU A 218 -36.66 -0.67 -15.87
CA LEU A 218 -37.78 0.01 -15.24
C LEU A 218 -37.94 1.46 -15.72
N PHE A 219 -37.09 1.92 -16.65
CA PHE A 219 -37.14 3.30 -17.13
C PHE A 219 -38.43 3.57 -17.93
N PRO A 220 -38.96 4.80 -17.85
CA PRO A 220 -40.10 5.22 -18.67
C PRO A 220 -39.81 5.13 -20.17
N HIS A 221 -40.88 5.06 -20.96
CA HIS A 221 -40.76 5.00 -22.41
C HIS A 221 -39.99 6.20 -22.99
N GLY A 222 -39.12 5.93 -23.96
CA GLY A 222 -38.24 6.94 -24.57
C GLY A 222 -36.98 7.28 -23.76
N VAL A 223 -36.80 6.72 -22.55
CA VAL A 223 -35.57 6.87 -21.76
C VAL A 223 -34.77 5.58 -21.81
N ASN A 224 -33.62 5.60 -22.49
CA ASN A 224 -32.80 4.41 -22.69
C ASN A 224 -31.45 4.54 -21.99
N ALA A 225 -31.04 3.48 -21.30
CA ALA A 225 -29.66 3.27 -20.89
C ALA A 225 -29.40 1.77 -20.90
N ASN A 226 -28.31 1.35 -21.52
CA ASN A 226 -28.02 -0.08 -21.66
C ASN A 226 -26.55 -0.40 -21.48
N THR A 227 -25.68 0.61 -21.34
CA THR A 227 -24.25 0.41 -21.23
C THR A 227 -23.77 1.03 -19.94
N VAL A 228 -23.07 0.24 -19.13
CA VAL A 228 -22.34 0.72 -17.96
C VAL A 228 -20.86 0.73 -18.29
N SER A 229 -20.20 1.84 -17.98
CA SER A 229 -18.76 1.97 -18.10
C SER A 229 -18.10 2.39 -16.80
N PHE A 230 -16.96 1.79 -16.47
CA PHE A 230 -16.09 2.26 -15.39
C PHE A 230 -14.86 2.93 -16.00
N GLN A 231 -14.71 4.23 -15.78
CA GLN A 231 -13.56 5.02 -16.19
C GLN A 231 -13.29 6.11 -15.15
N ASN A 232 -12.02 6.45 -14.94
CA ASN A 232 -11.59 7.53 -14.03
C ASN A 232 -12.13 7.39 -12.59
N GLY A 233 -12.28 6.16 -12.09
CA GLY A 233 -12.75 5.90 -10.72
C GLY A 233 -14.27 6.00 -10.54
N GLN A 234 -15.02 6.18 -11.62
CA GLN A 234 -16.49 6.29 -11.58
C GLN A 234 -17.14 5.27 -12.50
N LEU A 235 -18.23 4.68 -12.01
CA LEU A 235 -19.17 3.90 -12.79
C LEU A 235 -20.22 4.86 -13.38
N SER A 236 -20.38 4.87 -14.69
CA SER A 236 -21.35 5.73 -15.38
C SER A 236 -22.36 4.90 -16.16
N LEU A 237 -23.61 5.35 -16.09
CA LEU A 237 -24.73 4.82 -16.86
C LEU A 237 -25.30 5.95 -17.74
N PRO A 238 -24.72 6.20 -18.93
CA PRO A 238 -25.20 7.26 -19.82
C PRO A 238 -26.65 7.03 -20.24
N ILE A 239 -27.50 8.02 -19.98
CA ILE A 239 -28.89 8.04 -20.43
C ILE A 239 -28.98 8.69 -21.80
N THR A 240 -29.74 8.07 -22.69
CA THR A 240 -30.17 8.65 -23.96
C THR A 240 -31.68 8.87 -23.90
N MET A 241 -32.12 10.12 -24.06
CA MET A 241 -33.53 10.47 -24.19
C MET A 241 -33.90 10.55 -25.67
N GLU A 242 -34.85 9.72 -26.08
CA GLU A 242 -35.45 9.79 -27.41
C GLU A 242 -36.38 11.00 -27.53
N PRO A 243 -36.70 11.46 -28.77
CA PRO A 243 -37.71 12.51 -28.98
C PRO A 243 -39.10 12.17 -28.41
N SER A 244 -39.39 10.88 -28.21
CA SER A 244 -40.62 10.35 -27.61
C SER A 244 -40.63 10.42 -26.08
N ALA A 245 -39.51 10.76 -25.44
CA ALA A 245 -39.38 10.76 -23.99
C ALA A 245 -40.26 11.84 -23.34
N ASN A 246 -41.04 11.43 -22.33
CA ASN A 246 -41.81 12.37 -21.51
C ASN A 246 -41.00 12.80 -20.29
N LEU A 247 -40.51 14.05 -20.30
CA LEU A 247 -39.69 14.61 -19.22
C LEU A 247 -40.42 14.64 -17.86
N ASN A 248 -41.75 14.81 -17.85
CA ASN A 248 -42.50 14.83 -16.60
C ASN A 248 -42.61 13.42 -16.00
N GLU A 249 -42.80 12.39 -16.84
CA GLU A 249 -42.78 10.99 -16.39
C GLU A 249 -41.40 10.58 -15.91
N TRP A 250 -40.34 11.05 -16.57
CA TRP A 250 -38.97 10.85 -16.11
C TRP A 250 -38.74 11.49 -14.73
N GLN A 251 -39.13 12.75 -14.55
CA GLN A 251 -38.99 13.43 -13.26
C GLN A 251 -39.81 12.74 -12.16
N GLN A 252 -41.04 12.33 -12.46
CA GLN A 252 -41.89 11.61 -11.52
C GLN A 252 -41.31 10.23 -11.17
N TRP A 253 -40.70 9.54 -12.15
CA TRP A 253 -40.00 8.28 -11.90
C TRP A 253 -38.83 8.49 -10.95
N LEU A 254 -38.01 9.52 -11.18
CA LEU A 254 -36.89 9.89 -10.31
C LEU A 254 -37.37 10.16 -8.87
N ASP A 255 -38.44 10.94 -8.72
CA ASP A 255 -39.02 11.28 -7.41
C ASP A 255 -39.55 10.03 -6.67
N ASN A 256 -40.15 9.08 -7.40
CA ASN A 256 -40.66 7.83 -6.85
C ASN A 256 -39.58 6.79 -6.54
N HIS A 257 -38.38 6.93 -7.10
CA HIS A 257 -37.27 6.01 -6.92
C HIS A 257 -36.10 6.66 -6.16
N ALA A 258 -36.41 7.40 -5.09
CA ALA A 258 -35.41 8.06 -4.24
C ALA A 258 -34.30 7.12 -3.73
N ALA A 259 -34.61 5.83 -3.51
CA ALA A 259 -33.62 4.82 -3.11
C ALA A 259 -32.59 4.51 -4.21
N PHE A 260 -32.98 4.62 -5.49
CA PHE A 260 -32.04 4.55 -6.62
C PHE A 260 -31.14 5.78 -6.59
N LEU A 261 -31.71 6.98 -6.52
CA LEU A 261 -30.95 8.24 -6.48
C LEU A 261 -30.06 8.42 -5.24
N ALA A 262 -30.32 7.71 -4.14
CA ALA A 262 -29.43 7.71 -2.98
C ALA A 262 -28.03 7.16 -3.29
N HIS A 263 -27.90 6.38 -4.35
CA HIS A 263 -26.66 5.73 -4.77
C HIS A 263 -26.05 6.31 -6.03
N TYR A 264 -26.79 7.13 -6.78
CA TYR A 264 -26.36 7.71 -8.04
C TYR A 264 -26.45 9.22 -8.04
N GLU A 265 -25.46 9.89 -8.63
CA GLU A 265 -25.55 11.33 -8.87
C GLU A 265 -26.67 11.61 -9.89
N ALA A 266 -27.67 12.40 -9.47
CA ALA A 266 -28.96 12.52 -10.17
C ALA A 266 -28.88 13.02 -11.62
N GLN A 267 -27.79 13.69 -12.02
CA GLN A 267 -27.64 14.29 -13.35
C GLN A 267 -26.86 13.39 -14.33
N THR A 268 -25.95 12.57 -13.83
CA THR A 268 -24.99 11.79 -14.62
C THR A 268 -25.16 10.28 -14.44
N LEU A 269 -26.03 9.87 -13.50
CA LEU A 269 -26.17 8.50 -13.00
C LEU A 269 -24.81 7.83 -12.76
N THR A 270 -23.93 8.59 -12.12
CA THR A 270 -22.59 8.13 -11.74
C THR A 270 -22.60 7.61 -10.31
N LEU A 271 -21.88 6.52 -10.08
CA LEU A 271 -21.61 5.95 -8.77
C LEU A 271 -20.10 5.78 -8.60
N THR A 272 -19.60 6.08 -7.41
CA THR A 272 -18.19 5.82 -7.04
C THR A 272 -18.12 4.46 -6.36
N PRO A 273 -17.51 3.44 -6.99
CA PRO A 273 -17.42 2.11 -6.40
C PRO A 273 -16.53 2.09 -5.15
N THR A 274 -16.67 1.05 -4.34
CA THR A 274 -15.82 0.88 -3.15
C THR A 274 -14.39 0.55 -3.55
N MET A 275 -13.44 1.22 -2.89
CA MET A 275 -12.00 1.02 -3.08
C MET A 275 -11.42 0.06 -2.03
N HIS A 276 -10.25 -0.49 -2.31
CA HIS A 276 -9.49 -1.28 -1.34
C HIS A 276 -9.06 -0.44 -0.12
N THR A 277 -9.28 -0.98 1.08
CA THR A 277 -8.96 -0.28 2.35
C THR A 277 -7.85 -0.95 3.16
N GLY A 278 -7.13 -1.92 2.59
CA GLY A 278 -6.09 -2.71 3.27
C GLY A 278 -4.70 -2.60 2.63
N GLU A 279 -3.74 -3.32 3.21
CA GLU A 279 -2.38 -3.45 2.66
C GLU A 279 -2.38 -4.32 1.39
N LEU A 280 -1.32 -4.18 0.57
CA LEU A 280 -1.09 -5.03 -0.59
C LEU A 280 -1.08 -6.52 -0.15
N PRO A 281 -1.83 -7.39 -0.82
CA PRO A 281 -1.91 -8.79 -0.44
C PRO A 281 -0.63 -9.52 -0.84
N ARG A 282 -0.41 -10.70 -0.23
CA ARG A 282 0.57 -11.65 -0.75
C ARG A 282 0.09 -12.22 -2.08
N TYR A 283 0.99 -12.33 -3.05
CA TYR A 283 0.68 -12.89 -4.35
C TYR A 283 0.68 -14.42 -4.28
N ASP A 284 -0.48 -15.03 -4.49
CA ASP A 284 -0.61 -16.48 -4.59
C ASP A 284 -0.89 -16.91 -6.05
N MET A 285 0.05 -17.68 -6.62
CA MET A 285 -0.10 -18.22 -7.97
C MET A 285 -1.22 -19.26 -8.09
N ASN A 286 -1.55 -19.98 -7.01
CA ASN A 286 -2.67 -20.92 -7.02
C ASN A 286 -3.99 -20.17 -7.12
N VAL A 287 -4.14 -19.06 -6.40
CA VAL A 287 -5.32 -18.20 -6.50
C VAL A 287 -5.47 -17.64 -7.91
N GLN A 288 -4.38 -17.16 -8.52
CA GLN A 288 -4.40 -16.72 -9.91
C GLN A 288 -4.89 -17.84 -10.84
N HIS A 289 -4.35 -19.05 -10.69
CA HIS A 289 -4.75 -20.20 -11.49
C HIS A 289 -6.23 -20.53 -11.32
N ASP A 290 -6.71 -20.60 -10.07
CA ASP A 290 -8.09 -20.92 -9.73
C ASP A 290 -9.07 -19.88 -10.29
N VAL A 291 -8.74 -18.59 -10.19
CA VAL A 291 -9.55 -17.50 -10.75
C VAL A 291 -9.65 -17.65 -12.27
N VAL A 292 -8.53 -17.83 -12.97
CA VAL A 292 -8.51 -17.97 -14.43
C VAL A 292 -9.28 -19.22 -14.87
N GLN A 293 -9.13 -20.35 -14.19
CA GLN A 293 -9.88 -21.57 -14.46
C GLN A 293 -11.39 -21.37 -14.28
N ARG A 294 -11.80 -20.72 -13.18
CA ARG A 294 -13.22 -20.43 -12.92
C ARG A 294 -13.81 -19.48 -13.97
N LEU A 295 -13.07 -18.45 -14.38
CA LEU A 295 -13.48 -17.56 -15.48
C LEU A 295 -13.67 -18.33 -16.79
N HIS A 296 -12.72 -19.19 -17.16
CA HIS A 296 -12.83 -20.04 -18.34
C HIS A 296 -14.05 -20.98 -18.28
N SER A 297 -14.31 -21.59 -17.12
CA SER A 297 -15.47 -22.47 -16.93
C SER A 297 -16.81 -21.75 -17.09
N MET A 298 -16.83 -20.43 -16.84
CA MET A 298 -17.99 -19.57 -17.04
C MET A 298 -18.16 -19.12 -18.51
N GLY A 299 -17.26 -19.53 -19.41
CA GLY A 299 -17.24 -19.09 -20.80
C GLY A 299 -16.71 -17.66 -20.99
N ILE A 300 -16.07 -17.07 -19.97
CA ILE A 300 -15.42 -15.77 -20.10
C ILE A 300 -14.09 -15.96 -20.82
N GLY A 301 -13.92 -15.26 -21.93
CA GLY A 301 -12.68 -15.27 -22.68
C GLY A 301 -11.64 -14.38 -22.01
N VAL A 302 -10.44 -14.90 -21.76
CA VAL A 302 -9.27 -14.09 -21.40
C VAL A 302 -8.63 -13.61 -22.70
N LEU A 303 -8.85 -12.35 -23.08
CA LEU A 303 -8.44 -11.80 -24.38
C LEU A 303 -6.94 -11.55 -24.46
N GLN A 304 -6.31 -11.12 -23.36
CA GLN A 304 -4.89 -10.77 -23.32
C GLN A 304 -4.36 -10.78 -21.88
N ASN A 305 -3.16 -11.35 -21.67
CA ASN A 305 -2.31 -11.00 -20.54
C ASN A 305 -1.44 -9.83 -21.00
N THR A 306 -1.76 -8.63 -20.56
CA THR A 306 -1.25 -7.40 -21.17
C THR A 306 0.15 -7.04 -20.65
N GLN A 307 0.55 -7.54 -19.48
CA GLN A 307 1.88 -7.33 -18.88
C GLN A 307 2.07 -8.23 -17.64
N ASP A 308 3.08 -9.10 -17.67
CA ASP A 308 3.70 -9.66 -16.46
C ASP A 308 4.78 -8.67 -16.02
N LYS A 309 4.44 -7.76 -15.10
CA LYS A 309 5.39 -6.77 -14.60
C LYS A 309 5.86 -7.16 -13.21
N ARG A 310 7.17 -7.39 -13.09
CA ARG A 310 7.83 -7.52 -11.79
C ARG A 310 8.48 -6.19 -11.43
N VAL A 311 8.03 -5.61 -10.32
CA VAL A 311 8.60 -4.38 -9.76
C VAL A 311 9.14 -4.72 -8.37
N GLY A 312 10.42 -5.06 -8.31
CA GLY A 312 11.07 -5.61 -7.11
C GLY A 312 10.36 -6.84 -6.56
N ALA A 313 9.68 -6.70 -5.42
CA ALA A 313 8.90 -7.78 -4.78
C ALA A 313 7.44 -7.89 -5.27
N LEU A 314 6.95 -6.90 -6.02
CA LEU A 314 5.59 -6.89 -6.57
C LEU A 314 5.51 -7.73 -7.84
N LEU A 315 4.47 -8.57 -7.91
CA LEU A 315 4.00 -9.23 -9.12
C LEU A 315 2.68 -8.59 -9.54
N ILE A 316 2.58 -8.24 -10.82
CA ILE A 316 1.43 -7.56 -11.41
C ILE A 316 1.13 -8.24 -12.75
N ASN A 317 -0.07 -8.81 -12.88
CA ASN A 317 -0.56 -9.47 -14.07
C ASN A 317 -1.90 -8.84 -14.48
N GLN A 318 -1.96 -8.26 -15.67
CA GLN A 318 -3.16 -7.55 -16.15
C GLN A 318 -3.92 -8.39 -17.17
N TYR A 319 -5.24 -8.49 -16.98
CA TYR A 319 -6.12 -9.28 -17.84
C TYR A 319 -7.23 -8.43 -18.42
N GLN A 320 -7.46 -8.59 -19.72
CA GLN A 320 -8.70 -8.14 -20.35
C GLN A 320 -9.63 -9.34 -20.52
N LEU A 321 -10.79 -9.29 -19.88
CA LEU A 321 -11.82 -10.31 -19.97
C LEU A 321 -12.88 -9.90 -21.00
N SER A 322 -13.39 -10.86 -21.76
CA SER A 322 -14.57 -10.72 -22.62
C SER A 322 -15.70 -11.57 -22.06
N ALA A 323 -16.83 -10.93 -21.77
CA ALA A 323 -18.01 -11.58 -21.23
C ALA A 323 -19.16 -11.50 -22.23
N THR A 324 -19.84 -12.62 -22.44
CA THR A 324 -21.16 -12.69 -23.07
C THR A 324 -21.98 -13.66 -22.23
N VAL A 325 -22.72 -13.12 -21.26
CA VAL A 325 -23.35 -13.92 -20.19
C VAL A 325 -24.72 -13.38 -19.82
N PRO A 326 -25.66 -14.21 -19.32
CA PRO A 326 -26.92 -13.72 -18.77
C PRO A 326 -26.66 -12.71 -17.64
N LEU A 327 -27.49 -11.66 -17.51
CA LEU A 327 -27.34 -10.60 -16.50
C LEU A 327 -27.14 -11.14 -15.07
N GLY A 328 -27.86 -12.19 -14.68
CA GLY A 328 -27.74 -12.81 -13.36
C GLY A 328 -26.38 -13.48 -13.10
N SER A 329 -25.65 -13.86 -14.15
CA SER A 329 -24.33 -14.48 -14.03
C SER A 329 -23.24 -13.51 -13.58
N LEU A 330 -23.53 -12.20 -13.61
CA LEU A 330 -22.63 -11.19 -13.04
C LEU A 330 -22.42 -11.37 -11.53
N ASN A 331 -23.33 -12.04 -10.80
CA ASN A 331 -23.11 -12.38 -9.39
C ASN A 331 -21.97 -13.38 -9.24
N ILE A 332 -22.01 -14.44 -10.04
CA ILE A 332 -21.01 -15.50 -10.04
C ILE A 332 -19.65 -14.90 -10.42
N LEU A 333 -19.63 -14.01 -11.41
CA LEU A 333 -18.43 -13.28 -11.78
C LEU A 333 -17.89 -12.42 -10.63
N SER A 334 -18.78 -11.70 -9.93
CA SER A 334 -18.38 -10.90 -8.77
C SER A 334 -17.79 -11.76 -7.65
N GLU A 335 -18.30 -12.97 -7.44
CA GLU A 335 -17.76 -13.92 -6.46
C GLU A 335 -16.40 -14.49 -6.88
N ILE A 336 -16.21 -14.78 -8.18
CA ILE A 336 -14.92 -15.23 -8.72
C ILE A 336 -13.85 -14.16 -8.51
N LEU A 337 -14.22 -12.89 -8.69
CA LEU A 337 -13.31 -11.75 -8.60
C LEU A 337 -13.23 -11.15 -7.19
N ASN A 338 -13.90 -11.73 -6.20
CA ASN A 338 -13.87 -11.28 -4.82
C ASN A 338 -12.60 -11.78 -4.12
N HIS A 339 -11.46 -11.16 -4.44
CA HIS A 339 -10.19 -11.49 -3.83
C HIS A 339 -9.34 -10.23 -3.66
N PRO A 340 -8.61 -10.04 -2.54
CA PRO A 340 -7.80 -8.85 -2.31
C PRO A 340 -6.73 -8.65 -3.39
N MET A 341 -6.21 -9.71 -3.99
CA MET A 341 -5.24 -9.61 -5.08
C MET A 341 -5.79 -8.98 -6.36
N ILE A 342 -7.12 -8.84 -6.50
CA ILE A 342 -7.74 -8.41 -7.75
C ILE A 342 -8.23 -6.98 -7.60
N SER A 343 -7.78 -6.12 -8.49
CA SER A 343 -8.28 -4.76 -8.67
C SER A 343 -8.95 -4.59 -10.02
N LEU A 344 -9.90 -3.67 -10.08
CA LEU A 344 -10.60 -3.31 -11.30
C LEU A 344 -9.89 -2.15 -12.01
N ASP A 345 -9.63 -2.33 -13.30
CA ASP A 345 -9.06 -1.28 -14.15
C ASP A 345 -10.13 -0.60 -15.00
N ALA A 346 -11.02 -1.41 -15.61
CA ALA A 346 -12.04 -0.94 -16.53
C ALA A 346 -13.24 -1.89 -16.57
N ILE A 347 -14.43 -1.33 -16.83
CA ILE A 347 -15.65 -2.09 -17.13
C ILE A 347 -16.29 -1.42 -18.34
N SER A 348 -16.77 -2.21 -19.28
CA SER A 348 -17.71 -1.79 -20.31
C SER A 348 -18.66 -2.94 -20.56
N LEU A 349 -19.89 -2.83 -20.06
CA LEU A 349 -20.90 -3.87 -20.13
C LEU A 349 -22.16 -3.31 -20.76
N THR A 350 -22.65 -3.96 -21.81
CA THR A 350 -23.87 -3.59 -22.51
C THR A 350 -24.92 -4.68 -22.33
N LEU A 351 -26.08 -4.32 -21.81
CA LEU A 351 -27.27 -5.16 -21.72
C LEU A 351 -28.04 -5.09 -23.04
N ASN A 352 -28.43 -6.25 -23.56
CA ASN A 352 -29.30 -6.35 -24.72
C ASN A 352 -30.74 -6.73 -24.33
N ASP A 353 -31.64 -6.73 -25.31
CA ASP A 353 -33.07 -7.01 -25.11
C ASP A 353 -33.37 -8.42 -24.59
N THR A 354 -32.41 -9.35 -24.72
CA THR A 354 -32.53 -10.73 -24.24
C THR A 354 -32.02 -10.91 -22.80
N MET A 355 -31.76 -9.83 -22.08
CA MET A 355 -31.14 -9.84 -20.74
C MET A 355 -29.75 -10.48 -20.71
N THR A 356 -29.06 -10.44 -21.85
CA THR A 356 -27.67 -10.88 -21.98
C THR A 356 -26.77 -9.66 -21.93
N VAL A 357 -25.71 -9.77 -21.13
CA VAL A 357 -24.68 -8.74 -21.00
C VAL A 357 -23.49 -9.14 -21.85
N THR A 358 -23.09 -8.25 -22.74
CA THR A 358 -21.90 -8.37 -23.57
C THR A 358 -20.93 -7.25 -23.25
N GLY A 359 -19.65 -7.55 -23.13
CA GLY A 359 -18.68 -6.50 -22.87
C GLY A 359 -17.31 -6.98 -22.46
N THR A 360 -16.54 -6.05 -21.90
CA THR A 360 -15.18 -6.30 -21.44
C THR A 360 -14.93 -5.79 -20.03
N ILE A 361 -14.05 -6.46 -19.32
CA ILE A 361 -13.66 -6.13 -17.94
C ILE A 361 -12.14 -6.22 -17.87
N GLY A 362 -11.49 -5.10 -17.53
CA GLY A 362 -10.07 -5.05 -17.24
C GLY A 362 -9.84 -5.27 -15.74
N ILE A 363 -9.02 -6.28 -15.41
CA ILE A 363 -8.59 -6.55 -14.04
C ILE A 363 -7.07 -6.62 -13.95
N THR A 364 -6.56 -6.22 -12.80
CA THR A 364 -5.16 -6.41 -12.43
C THR A 364 -5.09 -7.35 -11.24
N LEU A 365 -4.30 -8.41 -11.36
CA LEU A 365 -3.91 -9.26 -10.25
C LEU A 365 -2.56 -8.77 -9.73
N GLN A 366 -2.50 -8.33 -8.48
CA GLN A 366 -1.28 -7.80 -7.89
C GLN A 366 -1.09 -8.17 -6.42
N GLY A 367 0.18 -8.22 -6.01
CA GLY A 367 0.57 -8.60 -4.66
C GLY A 367 2.08 -8.74 -4.49
N ILE A 368 2.51 -8.86 -3.24
CA ILE A 368 3.91 -9.03 -2.85
C ILE A 368 4.23 -10.52 -2.84
N LYS A 369 5.32 -10.93 -3.49
CA LYS A 369 5.75 -12.34 -3.56
C LYS A 369 6.21 -12.87 -2.21
#